data_AF-A0A2G6CLB2-F1
#
_entry.id   AF-A0A2G6CLB2-F1
#
_cell.length_a   1.000
_cell.length_b   1.000
_cell.length_c   1.000
_cell.angle_alpha   90.00
_cell.angle_beta   90.00
_cell.angle_gamma   90.00
#
_symmetry.space_group_name_H-M   'P 1'
#
loop_
_entity.id
_entity.type
_entity.pdbx_description
1 polymer ?
#
loop_
_entity_poly.entity_id
_entity_poly.type
_entity_poly.pdbx_seq_one_letter_code
_entity_poly.pdbx_strand_id
1 'polypeptide(L)' 'MYEREIAERAALLLRLGYSADETRARLSQTVAWDFELHTTPEVLGKVDSILGKVDSIVKTVYTRRGVGAGAPSV' A
#
# COMPACT_ATOMS: atom_id res chain seq x y z
N MET A 1 -0.45 -11.50 1.07
CA MET A 1 0.14 -10.43 1.93
C MET A 1 -0.70 -10.14 3.20
N TYR A 2 -0.07 -9.98 4.39
CA TYR A 2 -0.77 -9.70 5.66
C TYR A 2 -0.88 -8.18 5.96
N GLU A 3 -1.92 -7.77 6.71
CA GLU A 3 -2.22 -6.37 7.04
C GLU A 3 -1.06 -5.63 7.71
N ARG A 4 -0.38 -6.30 8.65
CA ARG A 4 0.79 -5.75 9.36
C ARG A 4 1.94 -5.45 8.40
N GLU A 5 2.19 -6.33 7.45
CA GLU A 5 3.26 -6.17 6.46
C GLU A 5 2.99 -4.97 5.54
N ILE A 6 1.73 -4.77 5.14
CA ILE A 6 1.31 -3.61 4.34
C ILE A 6 1.58 -2.31 5.13
N ALA A 7 1.26 -2.30 6.42
CA ALA A 7 1.50 -1.14 7.29
C ALA A 7 2.99 -0.85 7.49
N GLU A 8 3.81 -1.87 7.72
CA GLU A 8 5.26 -1.73 7.86
C GLU A 8 5.90 -1.20 6.57
N ARG A 9 5.51 -1.74 5.41
CA ARG A 9 6.00 -1.24 4.11
C ARG A 9 5.51 0.17 3.80
N ALA A 10 4.26 0.51 4.10
CA ALA A 10 3.74 1.87 3.95
C ALA A 10 4.51 2.87 4.82
N ALA A 11 4.83 2.49 6.07
CA ALA A 11 5.63 3.31 6.97
C ALA A 11 7.07 3.48 6.48
N LEU A 12 7.67 2.44 5.88
CA LEU A 12 8.99 2.51 5.27
C LEU A 12 8.99 3.45 4.06
N LEU A 13 8.04 3.31 3.14
CA LEU A 13 7.93 4.15 1.95
C LEU A 13 7.72 5.63 2.31
N LEU A 14 6.91 5.90 3.33
CA LEU A 14 6.78 7.24 3.90
C LEU A 14 8.11 7.79 4.41
N ARG A 15 8.90 6.99 5.14
CA ARG A 15 10.23 7.42 5.63
C ARG A 15 11.23 7.66 4.50
N LEU A 16 11.09 6.94 3.40
CA LEU A 16 11.89 7.11 2.19
C LEU A 16 11.46 8.32 1.34
N GLY A 17 10.43 9.06 1.77
CA GLY A 17 9.98 10.29 1.11
C GLY A 17 8.98 10.09 -0.02
N TYR A 18 8.45 8.87 -0.20
CA TYR A 18 7.38 8.64 -1.16
C TYR A 18 6.09 9.34 -0.71
N SER A 19 5.33 9.82 -1.67
CA SER A 19 3.97 10.30 -1.44
C SER A 19 3.02 9.15 -1.12
N ALA A 20 1.85 9.49 -0.58
CA ALA A 20 0.79 8.52 -0.32
C ALA A 20 0.34 7.81 -1.60
N ASP A 21 0.25 8.55 -2.71
CA ASP A 21 -0.21 8.00 -3.99
C ASP A 21 0.81 7.04 -4.60
N GLU A 22 2.11 7.38 -4.58
CA GLU A 22 3.18 6.47 -5.01
C GLU A 22 3.24 5.22 -4.14
N THR A 23 3.07 5.38 -2.83
CA THR A 23 3.02 4.27 -1.88
C THR A 23 1.86 3.33 -2.18
N ARG A 24 0.66 3.89 -2.42
CA ARG A 24 -0.53 3.13 -2.82
C ARG A 24 -0.27 2.36 -4.12
N ALA A 25 0.23 3.04 -5.16
CA ALA A 25 0.49 2.41 -6.45
C ALA A 25 1.48 1.23 -6.34
N ARG A 26 2.59 1.41 -5.61
CA ARG A 26 3.59 0.35 -5.42
C ARG A 26 3.05 -0.85 -4.63
N LEU A 27 2.33 -0.60 -3.55
CA LEU A 27 1.77 -1.67 -2.72
C LEU A 27 0.69 -2.44 -3.49
N SER A 28 -0.19 -1.74 -4.22
CA SER A 28 -1.21 -2.37 -5.06
C SER A 28 -0.59 -3.23 -6.16
N GLN A 29 0.47 -2.75 -6.83
CA GLN A 29 1.19 -3.56 -7.83
C GLN A 29 1.83 -4.80 -7.22
N THR A 30 2.46 -4.66 -6.05
CA THR A 30 3.09 -5.80 -5.36
C THR A 30 2.05 -6.85 -4.99
N VAL A 31 0.89 -6.42 -4.48
CA VAL A 31 -0.24 -7.31 -4.15
C VAL A 31 -0.77 -7.99 -5.41
N ALA A 32 -0.98 -7.23 -6.49
CA ALA A 32 -1.45 -7.80 -7.75
C ALA A 32 -0.50 -8.88 -8.29
N TRP A 33 0.82 -8.63 -8.25
CA TRP A 33 1.84 -9.59 -8.67
C TRP A 33 1.85 -10.86 -7.81
N ASP A 34 1.73 -10.72 -6.49
CA ASP A 34 1.65 -11.86 -5.54
C ASP A 34 0.47 -12.79 -5.89
N PHE A 35 -0.63 -12.23 -6.40
CA PHE A 35 -1.84 -12.97 -6.72
C PHE A 35 -1.96 -13.43 -8.17
N GLU A 36 -1.37 -12.73 -9.14
CA GLU A 36 -1.25 -13.22 -10.52
C GLU A 36 -0.54 -14.58 -10.56
N LEU A 37 0.49 -14.78 -9.72
CA LEU A 37 1.21 -16.04 -9.57
C LEU A 37 0.34 -17.21 -9.03
N HIS A 38 -0.79 -16.90 -8.40
CA HIS A 38 -1.65 -17.84 -7.68
C HIS A 38 -3.10 -17.87 -8.21
N THR A 39 -3.30 -17.50 -9.48
CA THR A 39 -4.60 -17.29 -10.12
C THR A 39 -5.58 -18.45 -9.90
N THR A 40 -6.55 -18.23 -9.01
CA THR A 40 -7.80 -18.99 -8.88
C THR A 40 -8.95 -18.02 -8.61
N PRO A 41 -10.22 -18.35 -8.95
CA PRO A 41 -11.35 -17.44 -8.77
C PRO A 41 -11.57 -16.99 -7.31
N GLU A 42 -11.27 -17.85 -6.35
CA GLU A 42 -11.36 -17.57 -4.92
C GLU A 42 -10.31 -16.54 -4.44
N VAL A 43 -9.23 -16.38 -5.21
CA VAL A 43 -8.14 -15.44 -4.94
C VAL A 43 -8.49 -14.02 -5.39
N LEU A 44 -9.28 -13.86 -6.46
CA LEU A 44 -9.66 -12.53 -6.96
C LEU A 44 -10.47 -11.71 -5.95
N GLY A 45 -11.45 -12.32 -5.27
CA GLY A 45 -12.21 -11.63 -4.21
C GLY A 45 -11.35 -11.25 -2.99
N LYS A 46 -10.28 -11.99 -2.72
CA LYS A 46 -9.30 -11.66 -1.68
C LYS A 46 -8.40 -10.50 -2.09
N VAL A 47 -8.05 -10.39 -3.38
CA VAL A 47 -7.27 -9.26 -3.93
C VAL A 47 -8.00 -7.95 -3.68
N ASP A 48 -9.27 -7.84 -4.06
CA ASP A 48 -10.05 -6.60 -3.89
C ASP A 48 -10.14 -6.18 -2.41
N SER A 49 -10.33 -7.16 -1.52
CA SER A 49 -10.34 -6.91 -0.07
C SER A 49 -8.99 -6.38 0.42
N ILE A 50 -7.87 -6.94 -0.04
CA ILE A 50 -6.52 -6.52 0.35
C ILE A 50 -6.18 -5.14 -0.22
N LEU A 51 -6.56 -4.86 -1.47
CA LEU A 51 -6.38 -3.53 -2.09
C LEU A 51 -7.15 -2.45 -1.32
N GLY A 52 -8.39 -2.75 -0.88
CA GLY A 52 -9.14 -1.83 0.00
C GLY A 52 -8.44 -1.57 1.34
N LYS A 53 -7.77 -2.59 1.90
CA LYS A 53 -6.95 -2.42 3.11
C LYS A 53 -5.70 -1.58 2.88
N VAL A 54 -5.03 -1.73 1.72
CA VAL A 54 -3.87 -0.89 1.35
C VAL A 54 -4.25 0.59 1.42
N ASP A 55 -5.37 0.98 0.83
CA ASP A 55 -5.83 2.38 0.86
C ASP A 55 -6.06 2.89 2.29
N SER A 56 -6.80 2.12 3.09
CA SER A 56 -7.08 2.48 4.50
C SER A 56 -5.81 2.61 5.34
N ILE A 57 -4.84 1.70 5.17
CA ILE A 57 -3.57 1.68 5.90
C ILE A 57 -2.69 2.86 5.49
N VAL A 58 -2.53 3.12 4.19
CA VAL A 58 -1.76 4.26 3.69
C VAL A 58 -2.36 5.55 4.21
N LYS A 59 -3.68 5.72 4.11
CA LYS A 59 -4.37 6.88 4.67
C LYS A 59 -4.10 7.03 6.17
N THR A 60 -4.19 5.95 6.94
CA THR A 60 -3.93 5.95 8.38
C THR A 60 -2.48 6.34 8.71
N VAL A 61 -1.50 5.75 8.02
CA VAL A 61 -0.07 6.01 8.24
C VAL A 61 0.29 7.47 7.95
N TYR A 62 -0.25 8.02 6.86
CA TYR A 62 0.05 9.39 6.43
C TYR A 62 -0.73 10.45 7.21
N THR A 63 -1.96 10.16 7.64
CA THR A 63 -2.74 11.07 8.50
C THR A 63 -2.23 11.12 9.93
N ARG A 64 -1.84 9.96 10.52
CA ARG A 64 -1.26 9.91 11.88
C ARG A 64 0.05 10.69 12.02
N ARG A 65 0.77 10.93 10.91
CA ARG A 65 2.04 11.66 10.96
C ARG A 65 1.90 13.18 10.82
N GLY A 66 0.76 13.71 10.38
CA GLY A 66 0.36 15.12 10.54
C GLY A 66 1.38 16.23 10.20
N VAL A 67 2.48 15.94 9.49
CA VAL A 67 3.54 16.89 9.12
C VAL A 67 4.13 16.44 7.78
N GLY A 68 3.87 17.24 6.74
CA GLY A 68 4.69 17.35 5.54
C GLY A 68 4.75 16.13 4.62
N ALA A 69 3.77 15.97 3.74
CA ALA A 69 3.98 15.31 2.45
C ALA A 69 4.05 16.37 1.34
N GLY A 70 4.95 17.35 1.52
CA GLY A 70 5.53 18.04 0.38
C GLY A 70 6.55 17.08 -0.21
N ALA A 71 6.18 16.42 -1.30
CA ALA A 71 7.15 15.66 -2.09
C ALA A 71 8.24 16.62 -2.57
N PRO A 72 9.54 16.26 -2.51
CA PRO A 72 10.53 16.97 -3.29
C PRO A 72 10.27 16.65 -4.76
N SER A 73 9.79 17.66 -5.51
CA SER A 73 9.79 17.61 -6.97
C SER A 73 11.22 17.41 -7.47
N VAL A 74 11.46 16.30 -8.17
CA VAL A 74 12.64 16.07 -9.01
C VAL A 74 12.17 15.88 -10.44
#